data_AF-A0A916DJ84-F1
#
_entry.id   AF-A0A916DJ84-F1
#
_cell.length_a   1.000
_cell.length_b   1.000
_cell.length_c   1.000
_cell.angle_alpha   90.00
_cell.angle_beta   90.00
_cell.angle_gamma   90.00
#
_symmetry.space_group_name_H-M   'P 1'
#
loop_
_entity.id
_entity.type
_entity.pdbx_description
1 polymer ?
#
loop_
_entity_poly.entity_id
_entity_poly.type
_entity_poly.pdbx_seq_one_letter_code
_entity_poly.pdbx_strand_id
1 'polypeptide(L)'
;MNTSPGSNDNLPEVSEQGVGPRFTPANGEEQRTHDDILRVLADFQAGLQSLKSLHAQRESLQAELLAQREELSARERVFADEREALEAKLAARGEELLAKDREFEAQRERFERDRAALARQDEESRAAVQEASASEREARRVEREELEKRCEELELRASAGENHAMELERERGHAEELQRALSMAQGALASEKARREELEQRCEQLGTLTAQHEKRAGELVPKLAQASSEIESLRADLERAKREPVKRDGGFMARRRARLAEYRRAVRRQVLKVRKASEALGKRMEQVDQLLSQRAEMAQARQRIIEAEHRLERSKAKGRAAMVTLCSVAVVAMLGALSWVLAREVAPATYVAEVTLKADGRGRDLNEAELEEWKRYHMELLGDPMFQEAASERFARQGMLKLGTPAAVSGLMTAWVHADSMAPGEIRLNLTGRGKDETRRTLEALSASVASFANAAQQRRIDGGSTVIPVPAHVDDSPVDNTQVYYALTMMGVGTALAGILAMTVWKRLSSVKSRFEHDSQVASVLDEARWADVNRG
;
A
#
# COMPACT_ATOMS: atom_id res chain seq x y z
N MET A 1 29.28 43.28 29.01
CA MET A 1 28.53 44.45 28.50
C MET A 1 27.61 44.95 29.59
N ASN A 2 28.05 45.93 30.38
CA ASN A 2 27.23 46.98 31.00
C ASN A 2 28.19 47.92 31.73
N THR A 3 28.57 48.99 31.04
CA THR A 3 29.28 50.13 31.60
C THR A 3 28.30 51.28 31.66
N SER A 4 28.08 51.86 32.83
CA SER A 4 27.58 53.23 32.93
C SER A 4 28.15 53.95 34.15
N PRO A 5 28.61 55.21 33.97
CA PRO A 5 29.21 56.07 34.97
C PRO A 5 28.18 57.06 35.56
N GLY A 6 28.50 57.70 36.68
CA GLY A 6 27.69 58.80 37.20
C GLY A 6 28.14 59.28 38.57
N SER A 7 29.29 59.95 38.64
CA SER A 7 29.63 60.79 39.80
C SER A 7 29.41 62.24 39.41
N ASN A 8 28.55 62.90 40.17
CA ASN A 8 27.99 64.23 39.94
C ASN A 8 28.85 65.23 40.73
N ASP A 9 29.68 66.00 40.03
CA ASP A 9 30.35 67.17 40.59
C ASP A 9 29.32 68.29 40.78
N ASN A 10 29.09 68.67 42.03
CA ASN A 10 28.35 69.88 42.40
C ASN A 10 28.97 70.47 43.66
N LEU A 11 29.93 71.38 43.45
CA LEU A 11 30.38 72.35 44.45
C LEU A 11 29.73 73.69 44.12
N PRO A 12 29.12 74.40 45.08
CA PRO A 12 28.86 75.81 44.94
C PRO A 12 30.05 76.66 45.41
N GLU A 13 30.33 77.60 44.53
CA GLU A 13 31.28 78.70 44.54
C GLU A 13 30.89 79.82 45.53
N VAL A 14 31.93 80.55 46.00
CA VAL A 14 31.96 81.98 46.36
C VAL A 14 31.21 82.46 47.62
N SER A 15 31.97 83.04 48.57
CA SER A 15 31.87 84.47 48.92
C SER A 15 32.98 84.94 49.86
N GLU A 16 34.07 85.43 49.25
CA GLU A 16 34.94 86.44 49.84
C GLU A 16 34.24 87.81 49.83
N GLN A 17 34.06 88.40 51.00
CA GLN A 17 33.91 89.84 51.26
C GLN A 17 34.70 90.06 52.57
N GLY A 18 35.73 90.89 52.68
CA GLY A 18 35.96 92.18 52.06
C GLY A 18 35.73 93.27 53.12
N VAL A 19 36.69 94.20 53.23
CA VAL A 19 36.63 95.54 53.85
C VAL A 19 37.17 95.68 55.29
N GLY A 20 38.34 96.34 55.39
CA GLY A 20 38.98 96.79 56.63
C GLY A 20 38.48 98.16 57.14
N PRO A 21 39.38 99.13 57.36
CA PRO A 21 39.88 99.60 58.66
C PRO A 21 39.32 100.99 59.05
N ARG A 22 39.52 101.47 60.29
CA ARG A 22 39.52 102.92 60.58
C ARG A 22 40.22 103.30 61.89
N PHE A 23 41.45 103.74 61.73
CA PHE A 23 42.17 104.68 62.60
C PHE A 23 41.67 106.10 62.28
N THR A 24 41.50 106.98 63.27
CA THR A 24 41.84 108.44 63.20
C THR A 24 41.56 109.16 64.54
N PRO A 25 42.22 110.29 64.82
CA PRO A 25 42.53 110.81 66.16
C PRO A 25 41.86 112.17 66.49
N ALA A 26 42.21 112.70 67.68
CA ALA A 26 42.57 114.10 67.97
C ALA A 26 41.77 114.85 69.06
N ASN A 27 42.54 115.29 70.07
CA ASN A 27 42.62 116.63 70.69
C ASN A 27 41.81 117.00 71.96
N GLY A 28 42.59 117.51 72.92
CA GLY A 28 42.29 118.64 73.83
C GLY A 28 41.88 118.22 75.24
N GLU A 29 42.77 118.07 76.23
CA GLU A 29 43.22 119.13 77.16
C GLU A 29 42.04 119.99 77.69
N GLU A 30 41.70 120.06 78.98
CA GLU A 30 42.55 120.40 80.12
C GLU A 30 41.82 120.23 81.49
N GLN A 31 42.60 120.05 82.57
CA GLN A 31 42.33 120.40 83.99
C GLN A 31 41.68 119.40 84.98
N ARG A 32 42.58 118.77 85.75
CA ARG A 32 42.71 118.81 87.24
C ARG A 32 42.18 117.65 88.09
N THR A 33 43.11 116.71 88.30
CA THR A 33 43.72 116.32 89.60
C THR A 33 42.82 115.77 90.71
N HIS A 34 42.99 114.47 90.97
CA HIS A 34 42.70 113.63 92.15
C HIS A 34 41.76 112.43 91.87
N ASP A 35 40.86 112.55 90.89
CA ASP A 35 40.00 111.43 90.43
C ASP A 35 40.74 110.41 89.54
N ASP A 36 41.83 110.82 88.88
CA ASP A 36 42.63 109.94 88.02
C ASP A 36 43.35 108.82 88.79
N ILE A 37 43.67 109.00 90.07
CA ILE A 37 44.31 107.94 90.85
C ILE A 37 43.30 106.83 91.17
N LEU A 38 42.04 107.19 91.46
CA LEU A 38 40.96 106.22 91.69
C LEU A 38 40.50 105.57 90.38
N ARG A 39 40.51 106.31 89.28
CA ARG A 39 40.21 105.77 87.95
C ARG A 39 41.30 104.82 87.45
N VAL A 40 42.57 105.14 87.63
CA VAL A 40 43.69 104.23 87.32
C VAL A 40 43.61 102.96 88.18
N LEU A 41 43.25 103.05 89.47
CA LEU A 41 43.04 101.87 90.30
C LEU A 41 41.80 101.05 89.90
N ALA A 42 40.70 101.70 89.51
CA ALA A 42 39.51 101.04 88.97
C ALA A 42 39.78 100.37 87.62
N ASP A 43 40.56 101.02 86.74
CA ASP A 43 40.99 100.48 85.45
C ASP A 43 42.01 99.35 85.64
N PHE A 44 42.86 99.39 86.68
CA PHE A 44 43.75 98.30 87.04
C PHE A 44 42.99 97.11 87.63
N GLN A 45 41.96 97.37 88.45
CA GLN A 45 41.08 96.33 88.99
C GLN A 45 40.21 95.70 87.90
N ALA A 46 39.68 96.50 86.98
CA ALA A 46 38.98 96.03 85.78
C ALA A 46 39.92 95.26 84.84
N GLY A 47 41.17 95.71 84.69
CA GLY A 47 42.22 95.02 83.97
C GLY A 47 42.58 93.67 84.59
N LEU A 48 42.70 93.59 85.92
CA LEU A 48 42.93 92.33 86.64
C LEU A 48 41.72 91.39 86.57
N GLN A 49 40.49 91.91 86.61
CA GLN A 49 39.30 91.09 86.40
C GLN A 49 39.20 90.59 84.95
N SER A 50 39.54 91.42 83.98
CA SER A 50 39.65 91.03 82.57
C SER A 50 40.75 89.99 82.35
N LEU A 51 41.87 90.10 83.08
CA LEU A 51 42.96 89.14 82.97
C LEU A 51 42.61 87.81 83.63
N LYS A 52 41.86 87.84 84.75
CA LYS A 52 41.29 86.63 85.37
C LYS A 52 40.22 85.98 84.49
N SER A 53 39.33 86.76 83.87
CA SER A 53 38.32 86.21 82.96
C SER A 53 38.98 85.64 81.70
N LEU A 54 40.04 86.28 81.19
CA LEU A 54 40.79 85.79 80.05
C LEU A 54 41.65 84.56 80.40
N HIS A 55 42.15 84.46 81.62
CA HIS A 55 42.81 83.26 82.12
C HIS A 55 41.82 82.10 82.28
N ALA A 56 40.64 82.35 82.86
CA ALA A 56 39.58 81.35 82.98
C ALA A 56 39.06 80.90 81.60
N GLN A 57 38.91 81.84 80.66
CA GLN A 57 38.54 81.54 79.28
C GLN A 57 39.64 80.76 78.54
N ARG A 58 40.91 81.07 78.81
CA ARG A 58 42.03 80.30 78.26
C ARG A 58 42.06 78.89 78.82
N GLU A 59 41.84 78.71 80.11
CA GLU A 59 41.76 77.39 80.75
C GLU A 59 40.56 76.59 80.23
N SER A 60 39.39 77.21 80.04
CA SER A 60 38.22 76.53 79.49
C SER A 60 38.44 76.11 78.03
N LEU A 61 39.04 76.98 77.21
CA LEU A 61 39.40 76.64 75.82
C LEU A 61 40.48 75.55 75.76
N GLN A 62 41.45 75.55 76.68
CA GLN A 62 42.43 74.46 76.76
C GLN A 62 41.80 73.14 77.16
N ALA A 63 40.84 73.14 78.10
CA ALA A 63 40.08 71.96 78.48
C ALA A 63 39.21 71.45 77.33
N GLU A 64 38.53 72.33 76.59
CA GLU A 64 37.74 71.96 75.40
C GLU A 64 38.61 71.39 74.28
N LEU A 65 39.78 71.98 74.01
CA LEU A 65 40.71 71.46 73.01
C LEU A 65 41.28 70.09 73.39
N LEU A 66 41.52 69.84 74.67
CA LEU A 66 41.93 68.51 75.14
C LEU A 66 40.80 67.50 75.00
N ALA A 67 39.57 67.86 75.40
CA ALA A 67 38.41 67.00 75.22
C ALA A 67 38.13 66.67 73.74
N GLN A 68 38.26 67.66 72.85
CA GLN A 68 38.11 67.45 71.40
C GLN A 68 39.23 66.57 70.84
N ARG A 69 40.48 66.73 71.31
CA ARG A 69 41.59 65.83 70.91
C ARG A 69 41.35 64.39 71.37
N GLU A 70 40.87 64.20 72.59
CA GLU A 70 40.51 62.88 73.10
C GLU A 70 39.37 62.26 72.29
N GLU A 71 38.32 63.03 71.99
CA GLU A 71 37.19 62.58 71.17
C GLU A 71 37.63 62.21 69.75
N LEU A 72 38.45 63.05 69.11
CA LEU A 72 39.00 62.75 67.77
C LEU A 72 39.88 61.51 67.80
N SER A 73 40.75 61.36 68.80
CA SER A 73 41.59 60.15 68.94
C SER A 73 40.75 58.89 69.18
N ALA A 74 39.63 59.00 69.90
CA ALA A 74 38.70 57.89 70.10
C ALA A 74 37.98 57.52 68.79
N ARG A 75 37.52 58.52 68.03
CA ARG A 75 36.91 58.31 66.70
C ARG A 75 37.89 57.69 65.71
N GLU A 76 39.14 58.16 65.69
CA GLU A 76 40.20 57.59 64.83
C GLU A 76 40.46 56.12 65.13
N ARG A 77 40.44 55.72 66.41
CA ARG A 77 40.56 54.31 66.80
C ARG A 77 39.37 53.48 66.32
N VAL A 78 38.15 53.97 66.50
CA VAL A 78 36.94 53.27 66.01
C VAL A 78 37.01 53.09 64.49
N PHE A 79 37.42 54.11 63.73
CA PHE A 79 37.57 53.99 62.29
C PHE A 79 38.71 53.06 61.87
N ALA A 80 39.80 53.00 62.64
CA ALA A 80 40.88 52.05 62.39
C ALA A 80 40.39 50.61 62.59
N ASP A 81 39.67 50.34 63.69
CA ASP A 81 39.09 49.03 64.00
C ASP A 81 38.04 48.61 62.94
N GLU A 82 37.20 49.56 62.49
CA GLU A 82 36.23 49.31 61.42
C GLU A 82 36.90 49.00 60.09
N ARG A 83 38.00 49.69 59.74
CA ARG A 83 38.78 49.41 58.54
C ARG A 83 39.42 48.03 58.60
N GLU A 84 40.06 47.68 59.71
CA GLU A 84 40.66 46.36 59.89
C GLU A 84 39.60 45.25 59.80
N ALA A 85 38.43 45.45 60.41
CA ALA A 85 37.32 44.50 60.32
C ALA A 85 36.77 44.35 58.90
N LEU A 86 36.72 45.44 58.12
CA LEU A 86 36.30 45.39 56.72
C LEU A 86 37.34 44.73 55.82
N GLU A 87 38.63 45.01 56.01
CA GLU A 87 39.72 44.36 55.30
C GLU A 87 39.74 42.85 55.58
N ALA A 88 39.55 42.44 56.84
CA ALA A 88 39.43 41.03 57.20
C ALA A 88 38.23 40.34 56.53
N LYS A 89 37.07 41.02 56.46
CA LYS A 89 35.88 40.50 55.76
C LYS A 89 36.10 40.38 54.25
N LEU A 90 36.79 41.35 53.64
CA LEU A 90 37.12 41.31 52.21
C LEU A 90 38.12 40.20 51.89
N ALA A 91 39.13 40.00 52.74
CA ALA A 91 40.09 38.90 52.61
C ALA A 91 39.38 37.54 52.70
N ALA A 92 38.54 37.33 53.73
CA ALA A 92 37.77 36.10 53.90
C ALA A 92 36.84 35.82 52.71
N ARG A 93 36.19 36.87 52.17
CA ARG A 93 35.33 36.73 50.99
C ARG A 93 36.13 36.45 49.71
N GLY A 94 37.35 36.97 49.60
CA GLY A 94 38.28 36.67 48.52
C GLY A 94 38.69 35.19 48.52
N GLU A 95 39.00 34.63 49.70
CA GLU A 95 39.32 33.21 49.85
C GLU A 95 38.13 32.31 49.51
N GLU A 96 36.90 32.69 49.92
CA GLU A 96 35.68 31.96 49.58
C GLU A 96 35.43 31.93 48.06
N LEU A 97 35.65 33.06 47.37
CA LEU A 97 35.50 33.14 45.91
C LEU A 97 36.54 32.27 45.20
N LEU A 98 37.80 32.30 45.63
CA LEU A 98 38.85 31.44 45.06
C LEU A 98 38.57 29.95 45.29
N ALA A 99 37.98 29.59 46.44
CA ALA A 99 37.56 28.21 46.69
C ALA A 99 36.44 27.78 45.73
N LYS A 100 35.42 28.63 45.52
CA LYS A 100 34.34 28.37 44.58
C LYS A 100 34.83 28.27 43.13
N ASP A 101 35.77 29.12 42.72
CA ASP A 101 36.35 29.07 41.38
C ASP A 101 37.07 27.74 41.14
N ARG A 102 37.83 27.24 42.12
CA ARG A 102 38.47 25.91 42.04
C ARG A 102 37.45 24.78 41.97
N GLU A 103 36.34 24.87 42.70
CA GLU A 103 35.25 23.89 42.61
C GLU A 103 34.60 23.90 41.22
N PHE A 104 34.37 25.08 40.64
CA PHE A 104 33.83 25.20 39.28
C PHE A 104 34.79 24.67 38.22
N GLU A 105 36.09 24.91 38.34
CA GLU A 105 37.10 24.33 37.45
C GLU A 105 37.12 22.80 37.55
N ALA A 106 37.11 22.26 38.77
CA ALA A 106 37.05 20.81 38.98
C ALA A 106 35.77 20.18 38.43
N GLN A 107 34.62 20.87 38.54
CA GLN A 107 33.37 20.42 37.92
C GLN A 107 33.45 20.46 36.39
N ARG A 108 34.01 21.52 35.80
CA ARG A 108 34.21 21.62 34.34
C ARG A 108 35.08 20.49 33.81
N GLU A 109 36.20 20.18 34.48
CA GLU A 109 37.04 19.06 34.09
C GLU A 109 36.32 17.71 34.14
N ARG A 110 35.45 17.50 35.15
CA ARG A 110 34.63 16.27 35.23
C ARG A 110 33.66 16.19 34.07
N PHE A 111 32.93 17.28 33.78
CA PHE A 111 32.03 17.33 32.64
C PHE A 111 32.74 17.11 31.29
N GLU A 112 33.95 17.64 31.11
CA GLU A 112 34.74 17.41 29.91
C GLU A 112 35.18 15.95 29.78
N ARG A 113 35.61 15.30 30.88
CA ARG A 113 35.94 13.87 30.90
C ARG A 113 34.72 13.01 30.57
N ASP A 114 33.57 13.31 31.17
CA ASP A 114 32.34 12.57 30.94
C ASP A 114 31.86 12.74 29.49
N ARG A 115 31.96 13.96 28.94
CA ARG A 115 31.64 14.25 27.54
C ARG A 115 32.58 13.49 26.58
N ALA A 116 33.87 13.43 26.89
CA ALA A 116 34.83 12.67 26.09
C ALA A 116 34.58 11.16 26.15
N ALA A 117 34.17 10.63 27.32
CA ALA A 117 33.80 9.23 27.48
C ALA A 117 32.53 8.90 26.67
N LEU A 118 31.51 9.76 26.73
CA LEU A 118 30.28 9.59 25.97
C LEU A 118 30.54 9.62 24.45
N ALA A 119 31.41 10.52 23.99
CA ALA A 119 31.79 10.60 22.57
C ALA A 119 32.47 9.31 22.08
N ARG A 120 33.34 8.69 22.91
CA ARG A 120 33.96 7.39 22.58
C ARG A 120 32.92 6.27 22.53
N GLN A 121 31.97 6.25 23.46
CA GLN A 121 30.89 5.26 23.47
C GLN A 121 29.96 5.41 22.24
N ASP A 122 29.70 6.65 21.81
CA ASP A 122 28.95 6.93 20.58
C ASP A 122 29.72 6.49 19.32
N GLU A 123 31.03 6.67 19.27
CA GLU A 123 31.87 6.17 18.17
C GLU A 123 31.91 4.64 18.13
N GLU A 124 32.09 3.98 19.28
CA GLU A 124 32.08 2.52 19.40
C GLU A 124 30.73 1.92 19.00
N SER A 125 29.62 2.52 19.45
CA SER A 125 28.28 2.06 19.08
C SER A 125 27.99 2.26 17.59
N ARG A 126 28.45 3.37 16.98
CA ARG A 126 28.34 3.57 15.52
C ARG A 126 29.17 2.56 14.75
N ALA A 127 30.39 2.25 15.19
CA ALA A 127 31.22 1.23 14.56
C ALA A 127 30.56 -0.15 14.64
N ALA A 128 30.03 -0.54 15.81
CA ALA A 128 29.31 -1.79 16.00
C ALA A 128 28.05 -1.89 15.12
N VAL A 129 27.29 -0.80 14.97
CA VAL A 129 26.12 -0.74 14.07
C VAL A 129 26.55 -0.87 12.60
N GLN A 130 27.65 -0.24 12.19
CA GLN A 130 28.17 -0.36 10.84
C GLN A 130 28.60 -1.80 10.53
N GLU A 131 29.31 -2.45 11.44
CA GLU A 131 29.74 -3.86 11.32
C GLU A 131 28.53 -4.81 11.27
N ALA A 132 27.53 -4.62 12.14
CA ALA A 132 26.29 -5.37 12.12
C ALA A 132 25.51 -5.17 10.80
N SER A 133 25.49 -3.95 10.27
CA SER A 133 24.83 -3.67 8.98
C SER A 133 25.59 -4.28 7.80
N ALA A 134 26.91 -4.39 7.87
CA ALA A 134 27.74 -5.01 6.85
C ALA A 134 27.52 -6.54 6.83
N SER A 135 27.53 -7.19 8.00
CA SER A 135 27.25 -8.63 8.10
C SER A 135 25.82 -8.98 7.68
N GLU A 136 24.84 -8.13 7.99
CA GLU A 136 23.46 -8.32 7.51
C GLU A 136 23.36 -8.20 5.99
N ARG A 137 24.10 -7.26 5.35
CA ARG A 137 24.15 -7.15 3.89
C ARG A 137 24.78 -8.37 3.24
N GLU A 138 25.84 -8.92 3.83
CA GLU A 138 26.46 -10.15 3.34
C GLU A 138 25.52 -11.35 3.48
N ALA A 139 24.85 -11.50 4.63
CA ALA A 139 23.85 -12.56 4.83
C ALA A 139 22.72 -12.47 3.81
N ARG A 140 22.18 -11.26 3.57
CA ARG A 140 21.15 -11.02 2.55
C ARG A 140 21.65 -11.28 1.13
N ARG A 141 22.96 -11.07 0.85
CA ARG A 141 23.55 -11.38 -0.46
C ARG A 141 23.57 -12.89 -0.68
N VAL A 142 24.02 -13.66 0.31
CA VAL A 142 24.03 -15.12 0.27
C VAL A 142 22.61 -15.68 0.10
N GLU A 143 21.63 -15.17 0.85
CA GLU A 143 20.23 -15.59 0.72
C GLU A 143 19.67 -15.29 -0.68
N ARG A 144 20.00 -14.14 -1.27
CA ARG A 144 19.61 -13.82 -2.65
C ARG A 144 20.24 -14.76 -3.67
N GLU A 145 21.52 -15.05 -3.53
CA GLU A 145 22.22 -16.01 -4.41
C GLU A 145 21.61 -17.42 -4.29
N GLU A 146 21.17 -17.85 -3.10
CA GLU A 146 20.46 -19.12 -2.91
C GLU A 146 19.05 -19.12 -3.53
N LEU A 147 18.31 -18.02 -3.38
CA LEU A 147 16.99 -17.88 -3.99
C LEU A 147 17.06 -17.83 -5.51
N GLU A 148 18.06 -17.15 -6.07
CA GLU A 148 18.30 -17.11 -7.52
C GLU A 148 18.57 -18.50 -8.07
N LYS A 149 19.46 -19.28 -7.42
CA LYS A 149 19.69 -20.70 -7.77
C LYS A 149 18.42 -21.54 -7.70
N ARG A 150 17.58 -21.34 -6.67
CA ARG A 150 16.29 -22.06 -6.56
C ARG A 150 15.32 -21.67 -7.67
N CYS A 151 15.29 -20.40 -8.07
CA CYS A 151 14.48 -19.93 -9.20
C CYS A 151 14.96 -20.57 -10.52
N GLU A 152 16.28 -20.57 -10.78
CA GLU A 152 16.86 -21.24 -11.94
C GLU A 152 16.55 -22.74 -11.97
N GLU A 153 16.64 -23.44 -10.83
CA GLU A 153 16.26 -24.85 -10.71
C GLU A 153 14.77 -25.09 -11.02
N LEU A 154 13.89 -24.19 -10.56
CA LEU A 154 12.46 -24.27 -10.83
C LEU A 154 12.12 -23.98 -12.29
N GLU A 155 12.81 -23.03 -12.94
CA GLU A 155 12.67 -22.75 -14.36
C GLU A 155 13.16 -23.94 -15.21
N LEU A 156 14.25 -24.58 -14.82
CA LEU A 156 14.74 -25.81 -15.46
C LEU A 156 13.72 -26.95 -15.33
N ARG A 157 13.09 -27.10 -14.16
CA ARG A 157 12.02 -28.10 -13.95
C ARG A 157 10.76 -27.76 -14.75
N ALA A 158 10.38 -26.49 -14.83
CA ALA A 158 9.23 -26.03 -15.59
C ALA A 158 9.42 -26.31 -17.09
N SER A 159 10.57 -25.94 -17.66
CA SER A 159 10.90 -26.21 -19.06
C SER A 159 11.00 -27.71 -19.36
N ALA A 160 11.53 -28.51 -18.44
CA ALA A 160 11.48 -29.98 -18.55
C ALA A 160 10.03 -30.51 -18.55
N GLY A 161 9.15 -29.94 -17.72
CA GLY A 161 7.73 -30.25 -17.70
C GLY A 161 7.00 -29.89 -19.01
N GLU A 162 7.32 -28.73 -19.60
CA GLU A 162 6.77 -28.30 -20.89
C GLU A 162 7.22 -29.22 -22.04
N ASN A 163 8.48 -29.63 -22.05
CA ASN A 163 9.00 -30.59 -23.02
C ASN A 163 8.28 -31.94 -22.92
N HIS A 164 8.06 -32.44 -21.70
CA HIS A 164 7.33 -33.68 -21.49
C HIS A 164 5.84 -33.57 -21.88
N ALA A 165 5.21 -32.43 -21.63
CA ALA A 165 3.85 -32.15 -22.09
C ALA A 165 3.76 -32.16 -23.63
N MET A 166 4.71 -31.53 -24.31
CA MET A 166 4.80 -31.57 -25.78
C MET A 166 5.03 -32.99 -26.31
N GLU A 167 5.84 -33.82 -25.64
CA GLU A 167 6.01 -35.23 -26.01
C GLU A 167 4.69 -36.02 -25.86
N LEU A 168 3.96 -35.84 -24.76
CA LEU A 168 2.66 -36.48 -24.55
C LEU A 168 1.62 -36.04 -25.60
N GLU A 169 1.63 -34.76 -26.00
CA GLU A 169 0.76 -34.28 -27.09
C GLU A 169 1.13 -34.91 -28.43
N ARG A 170 2.44 -35.06 -28.73
CA ARG A 170 2.89 -35.77 -29.92
C ARG A 170 2.43 -37.22 -29.89
N GLU A 171 2.62 -37.93 -28.79
CA GLU A 171 2.18 -39.33 -28.65
C GLU A 171 0.65 -39.47 -28.80
N ARG A 172 -0.12 -38.54 -28.23
CA ARG A 172 -1.59 -38.50 -28.44
C ARG A 172 -1.96 -38.28 -29.89
N GLY A 173 -1.28 -37.37 -30.59
CA GLY A 173 -1.47 -37.17 -32.02
C GLY A 173 -1.21 -38.44 -32.84
N HIS A 174 -0.11 -39.16 -32.53
CA HIS A 174 0.21 -40.43 -33.19
C HIS A 174 -0.83 -41.51 -32.87
N ALA A 175 -1.34 -41.58 -31.64
CA ALA A 175 -2.38 -42.51 -31.25
C ALA A 175 -3.70 -42.24 -32.00
N GLU A 176 -4.09 -40.98 -32.16
CA GLU A 176 -5.26 -40.60 -32.96
C GLU A 176 -5.10 -40.93 -34.44
N GLU A 177 -3.91 -40.71 -35.02
CA GLU A 177 -3.60 -41.08 -36.40
C GLU A 177 -3.68 -42.59 -36.61
N LEU A 178 -3.12 -43.38 -35.69
CA LEU A 178 -3.23 -44.84 -35.70
C LEU A 178 -4.69 -45.29 -35.58
N GLN A 179 -5.49 -44.64 -34.73
CA GLN A 179 -6.91 -44.95 -34.58
C GLN A 179 -7.69 -44.62 -35.87
N ARG A 180 -7.39 -43.50 -36.53
CA ARG A 180 -7.98 -43.15 -37.84
C ARG A 180 -7.58 -44.17 -38.90
N ALA A 181 -6.31 -44.54 -38.99
CA ALA A 181 -5.83 -45.56 -39.92
C ALA A 181 -6.53 -46.91 -39.70
N LEU A 182 -6.70 -47.31 -38.44
CA LEU A 182 -7.41 -48.54 -38.07
C LEU A 182 -8.89 -48.48 -38.47
N SER A 183 -9.56 -47.35 -38.24
CA SER A 183 -10.95 -47.16 -38.68
C SER A 183 -11.12 -47.20 -40.21
N MET A 184 -10.17 -46.63 -40.96
CA MET A 184 -10.16 -46.71 -42.42
C MET A 184 -9.92 -48.14 -42.90
N ALA A 185 -8.98 -48.87 -42.28
CA ALA A 185 -8.72 -50.28 -42.62
C ALA A 185 -9.93 -51.17 -42.31
N GLN A 186 -10.64 -50.94 -41.20
CA GLN A 186 -11.88 -51.62 -40.87
C GLN A 186 -12.99 -51.31 -41.87
N GLY A 187 -13.14 -50.05 -42.29
CA GLY A 187 -14.09 -49.65 -43.34
C GLY A 187 -13.79 -50.30 -44.68
N ALA A 188 -12.52 -50.34 -45.09
CA ALA A 188 -12.08 -51.03 -46.30
C ALA A 188 -12.38 -52.53 -46.24
N LEU A 189 -12.09 -53.19 -45.11
CA LEU A 189 -12.40 -54.60 -44.90
C LEU A 189 -13.91 -54.87 -44.97
N ALA A 190 -14.74 -54.01 -44.39
CA ALA A 190 -16.19 -54.14 -44.49
C ALA A 190 -16.68 -54.00 -45.94
N SER A 191 -16.12 -53.06 -46.70
CA SER A 191 -16.47 -52.88 -48.12
C SER A 191 -16.06 -54.07 -48.99
N GLU A 192 -14.89 -54.68 -48.73
CA GLU A 192 -14.43 -55.88 -49.43
C GLU A 192 -15.28 -57.11 -49.07
N LYS A 193 -15.73 -57.24 -47.81
CA LYS A 193 -16.69 -58.27 -47.40
C LYS A 193 -18.03 -58.12 -48.13
N ALA A 194 -18.59 -56.91 -48.15
CA ALA A 194 -19.84 -56.64 -48.88
C ALA A 194 -19.71 -56.93 -50.37
N ARG A 195 -18.56 -56.61 -50.98
CA ARG A 195 -18.26 -56.93 -52.38
C ARG A 195 -18.17 -58.44 -52.63
N ARG A 196 -17.59 -59.20 -51.70
CA ARG A 196 -17.56 -60.68 -51.80
C ARG A 196 -18.95 -61.28 -51.70
N GLU A 197 -19.78 -60.80 -50.77
CA GLU A 197 -21.18 -61.23 -50.63
C GLU A 197 -21.99 -60.90 -51.90
N GLU A 198 -21.82 -59.72 -52.48
CA GLU A 198 -22.47 -59.35 -53.75
C GLU A 198 -22.03 -60.27 -54.91
N LEU A 199 -20.73 -60.58 -55.00
CA LEU A 199 -20.21 -61.51 -56.01
C LEU A 199 -20.74 -62.94 -55.81
N GLU A 200 -20.86 -63.40 -54.57
CA GLU A 200 -21.44 -64.70 -54.22
C GLU A 200 -22.91 -64.77 -54.65
N GLN A 201 -23.72 -63.76 -54.31
CA GLN A 201 -25.11 -63.65 -54.76
C GLN A 201 -25.23 -63.63 -56.29
N ARG A 202 -24.31 -62.94 -56.99
CA ARG A 202 -24.28 -62.93 -58.47
C ARG A 202 -23.94 -64.31 -59.02
N CYS A 203 -23.00 -65.03 -58.42
CA CYS A 203 -22.67 -66.40 -58.81
C CYS A 203 -23.86 -67.35 -58.61
N GLU A 204 -24.58 -67.23 -57.49
CA GLU A 204 -25.82 -67.99 -57.25
C GLU A 204 -26.90 -67.67 -58.28
N GLN A 205 -27.14 -66.37 -58.56
CA GLN A 205 -28.10 -65.94 -59.58
C GLN A 205 -27.74 -66.50 -60.96
N LEU A 206 -26.46 -66.42 -61.36
CA LEU A 206 -25.99 -67.00 -62.61
C LEU A 206 -26.18 -68.52 -62.63
N GLY A 207 -25.92 -69.21 -61.52
CA GLY A 207 -26.18 -70.65 -61.37
C GLY A 207 -27.66 -71.02 -61.53
N THR A 208 -28.58 -70.20 -61.01
CA THR A 208 -30.02 -70.43 -61.22
C THR A 208 -30.43 -70.16 -62.67
N LEU A 209 -29.85 -69.14 -63.32
CA LEU A 209 -30.12 -68.82 -64.72
C LEU A 209 -29.60 -69.91 -65.64
N THR A 210 -28.39 -70.43 -65.42
CA THR A 210 -27.85 -71.56 -66.20
C THR A 210 -28.72 -72.79 -66.05
N ALA A 211 -29.16 -73.13 -64.83
CA ALA A 211 -30.09 -74.23 -64.60
C ALA A 211 -31.45 -74.02 -65.31
N GLN A 212 -31.97 -72.78 -65.36
CA GLN A 212 -33.18 -72.46 -66.13
C GLN A 212 -32.95 -72.58 -67.65
N HIS A 213 -31.80 -72.14 -68.14
CA HIS A 213 -31.43 -72.26 -69.55
C HIS A 213 -31.24 -73.73 -69.95
N GLU A 214 -30.65 -74.56 -69.10
CA GLU A 214 -30.52 -76.01 -69.30
C GLU A 214 -31.90 -76.69 -69.33
N LYS A 215 -32.81 -76.34 -68.42
CA LYS A 215 -34.20 -76.84 -68.46
C LYS A 215 -34.91 -76.43 -69.76
N ARG A 216 -34.82 -75.15 -70.15
CA ARG A 216 -35.38 -74.66 -71.42
C ARG A 216 -34.75 -75.34 -72.63
N ALA A 217 -33.44 -75.58 -72.62
CA ALA A 217 -32.77 -76.34 -73.67
C ALA A 217 -33.29 -77.78 -73.71
N GLY A 218 -33.45 -78.43 -72.56
CA GLY A 218 -34.05 -79.76 -72.44
C GLY A 218 -35.49 -79.84 -72.93
N GLU A 219 -36.29 -78.78 -72.81
CA GLU A 219 -37.65 -78.69 -73.37
C GLU A 219 -37.66 -78.36 -74.88
N LEU A 220 -36.70 -77.57 -75.35
CA LEU A 220 -36.61 -77.15 -76.75
C LEU A 220 -36.02 -78.25 -77.64
N VAL A 221 -35.11 -79.09 -77.14
CA VAL A 221 -34.55 -80.24 -77.86
C VAL A 221 -35.64 -81.20 -78.39
N PRO A 222 -36.62 -81.69 -77.59
CA PRO A 222 -37.69 -82.54 -78.09
C PRO A 222 -38.67 -81.78 -78.98
N LYS A 223 -38.93 -80.49 -78.73
CA LYS A 223 -39.75 -79.66 -79.64
C LYS A 223 -39.09 -79.43 -80.99
N LEU A 224 -37.76 -79.29 -81.03
CA LEU A 224 -36.99 -79.23 -82.26
C LEU A 224 -37.00 -80.57 -82.98
N ALA A 225 -36.88 -81.69 -82.26
CA ALA A 225 -37.01 -83.03 -82.84
C ALA A 225 -38.41 -83.27 -83.44
N GLN A 226 -39.46 -82.81 -82.75
CA GLN A 226 -40.85 -82.87 -83.21
C GLN A 226 -41.10 -81.93 -84.40
N ALA A 227 -40.59 -80.70 -84.36
CA ALA A 227 -40.68 -79.77 -85.48
C ALA A 227 -39.86 -80.25 -86.69
N SER A 228 -38.72 -80.93 -86.48
CA SER A 228 -37.96 -81.54 -87.57
C SER A 228 -38.70 -82.72 -88.19
N SER A 229 -39.39 -83.55 -87.39
CA SER A 229 -40.23 -84.62 -87.94
C SER A 229 -41.49 -84.08 -88.65
N GLU A 230 -42.07 -82.98 -88.15
CA GLU A 230 -43.14 -82.24 -88.83
C GLU A 230 -42.64 -81.63 -90.15
N ILE A 231 -41.44 -81.03 -90.18
CA ILE A 231 -40.83 -80.50 -91.41
C ILE A 231 -40.50 -81.63 -92.40
N GLU A 232 -40.07 -82.80 -91.94
CA GLU A 232 -39.86 -83.97 -92.80
C GLU A 232 -41.20 -84.50 -93.35
N SER A 233 -42.26 -84.52 -92.54
CA SER A 233 -43.62 -84.89 -93.00
C SER A 233 -44.21 -83.87 -93.97
N LEU A 234 -44.03 -82.57 -93.70
CA LEU A 234 -44.44 -81.49 -94.59
C LEU A 234 -43.59 -81.45 -95.85
N ARG A 235 -42.30 -81.79 -95.81
CA ARG A 235 -41.48 -81.98 -97.02
C ARG A 235 -41.97 -83.17 -97.86
N ALA A 236 -42.41 -84.26 -97.22
CA ALA A 236 -43.05 -85.37 -97.92
C ALA A 236 -44.40 -84.97 -98.55
N ASP A 237 -45.16 -84.06 -97.94
CA ASP A 237 -46.40 -83.51 -98.49
C ASP A 237 -46.17 -82.41 -99.56
N LEU A 238 -45.08 -81.66 -99.47
CA LEU A 238 -44.70 -80.59 -100.40
C LEU A 238 -44.07 -81.13 -101.70
N GLU A 239 -43.46 -82.32 -101.65
CA GLU A 239 -43.03 -83.09 -102.84
C GLU A 239 -44.22 -83.72 -103.60
N ARG A 240 -45.41 -83.83 -103.00
CA ARG A 240 -46.66 -84.25 -103.70
C ARG A 240 -47.45 -83.10 -104.33
N ALA A 241 -47.11 -81.84 -104.04
CA ALA A 241 -47.91 -80.67 -104.42
C ALA A 241 -47.15 -79.59 -105.23
N LYS A 242 -46.21 -79.99 -106.10
CA LYS A 242 -45.56 -79.07 -107.05
C LYS A 242 -45.49 -79.62 -108.47
N ARG A 243 -46.65 -79.59 -109.15
CA ARG A 243 -46.73 -79.39 -110.61
C ARG A 243 -47.26 -77.99 -110.90
N GLU A 244 -46.37 -77.19 -111.46
CA GLU A 244 -46.59 -76.06 -112.38
C GLU A 244 -47.12 -74.68 -111.93
N PRO A 245 -46.71 -73.61 -112.66
CA PRO A 245 -46.49 -72.28 -112.12
C PRO A 245 -47.46 -71.23 -112.67
N VAL A 246 -47.64 -70.12 -111.94
CA VAL A 246 -48.34 -68.92 -112.46
C VAL A 246 -47.48 -67.68 -112.18
N LYS A 247 -46.86 -67.17 -113.24
CA LYS A 247 -46.29 -65.82 -113.35
C LYS A 247 -47.43 -64.80 -113.39
N ARG A 248 -47.31 -63.68 -112.64
CA ARG A 248 -48.09 -62.47 -112.90
C ARG A 248 -47.30 -61.20 -112.59
N ASP A 249 -47.44 -60.25 -113.50
CA ASP A 249 -46.54 -59.13 -113.75
C ASP A 249 -46.44 -58.09 -112.64
N GLY A 250 -45.20 -57.84 -112.22
CA GLY A 250 -44.80 -56.69 -111.42
C GLY A 250 -44.20 -55.61 -112.34
N GLY A 251 -44.83 -54.45 -112.38
CA GLY A 251 -44.26 -53.28 -113.07
C GLY A 251 -44.72 -51.93 -112.53
N PHE A 252 -46.01 -51.81 -112.15
CA PHE A 252 -46.57 -50.53 -111.71
C PHE A 252 -46.63 -50.35 -110.18
N MET A 253 -46.85 -51.43 -109.42
CA MET A 253 -46.86 -51.41 -107.95
C MET A 253 -45.47 -51.20 -107.32
N ALA A 254 -44.39 -51.56 -108.01
CA ALA A 254 -43.02 -51.36 -107.54
C ALA A 254 -42.64 -49.87 -107.46
N ARG A 255 -43.04 -49.06 -108.47
CA ARG A 255 -42.71 -47.61 -108.53
C ARG A 255 -43.50 -46.77 -107.52
N ARG A 256 -44.72 -47.18 -107.15
CA ARG A 256 -45.53 -46.51 -106.10
C ARG A 256 -45.03 -46.84 -104.69
N ARG A 257 -44.62 -48.09 -104.44
CA ARG A 257 -44.00 -48.50 -103.16
C ARG A 257 -42.67 -47.80 -102.92
N ALA A 258 -41.86 -47.58 -103.97
CA ALA A 258 -40.60 -46.84 -103.86
C ALA A 258 -40.82 -45.37 -103.44
N ARG A 259 -41.73 -44.63 -104.10
CA ARG A 259 -42.05 -43.24 -103.73
C ARG A 259 -42.64 -43.10 -102.33
N LEU A 260 -43.58 -43.97 -101.94
CA LEU A 260 -44.12 -43.95 -100.58
C LEU A 260 -43.08 -44.36 -99.52
N ALA A 261 -42.14 -45.24 -99.85
CA ALA A 261 -41.03 -45.58 -98.97
C ALA A 261 -40.08 -44.38 -98.78
N GLU A 262 -39.80 -43.60 -99.84
CA GLU A 262 -39.00 -42.38 -99.73
C GLU A 262 -39.67 -41.29 -98.90
N TYR A 263 -40.97 -41.01 -99.13
CA TYR A 263 -41.71 -40.05 -98.32
C TYR A 263 -41.82 -40.50 -96.85
N ARG A 264 -42.07 -41.79 -96.57
CA ARG A 264 -42.05 -42.31 -95.20
C ARG A 264 -40.67 -42.21 -94.56
N ARG A 265 -39.59 -42.41 -95.33
CA ARG A 265 -38.21 -42.22 -94.84
C ARG A 265 -37.90 -40.74 -94.58
N ALA A 266 -38.44 -39.81 -95.37
CA ALA A 266 -38.28 -38.37 -95.15
C ALA A 266 -39.03 -37.90 -93.89
N VAL A 267 -40.29 -38.32 -93.71
CA VAL A 267 -41.09 -38.02 -92.51
C VAL A 267 -40.48 -38.64 -91.26
N ARG A 268 -40.04 -39.91 -91.30
CA ARG A 268 -39.32 -40.52 -90.17
C ARG A 268 -38.03 -39.78 -89.84
N ARG A 269 -37.28 -39.30 -90.83
CA ARG A 269 -36.09 -38.47 -90.60
C ARG A 269 -36.45 -37.13 -89.95
N GLN A 270 -37.55 -36.48 -90.34
CA GLN A 270 -38.01 -35.24 -89.71
C GLN A 270 -38.52 -35.48 -88.28
N VAL A 271 -39.31 -36.53 -88.04
CA VAL A 271 -39.79 -36.89 -86.68
C VAL A 271 -38.62 -37.24 -85.77
N LEU A 272 -37.61 -37.96 -86.26
CA LEU A 272 -36.39 -38.25 -85.48
C LEU A 272 -35.58 -36.98 -85.19
N LYS A 273 -35.54 -35.99 -86.10
CA LYS A 273 -34.91 -34.69 -85.85
C LYS A 273 -35.67 -33.89 -84.80
N VAL A 274 -37.01 -33.85 -84.87
CA VAL A 274 -37.86 -33.18 -83.88
C VAL A 274 -37.71 -33.84 -82.51
N ARG A 275 -37.72 -35.18 -82.46
CA ARG A 275 -37.51 -35.93 -81.21
C ARG A 275 -36.13 -35.71 -80.62
N LYS A 276 -35.07 -35.72 -81.44
CA LYS A 276 -33.72 -35.38 -80.98
C LYS A 276 -33.60 -33.94 -80.51
N ALA A 277 -34.29 -33.00 -81.17
CA ALA A 277 -34.33 -31.60 -80.76
C ALA A 277 -35.11 -31.41 -79.45
N SER A 278 -36.24 -32.11 -79.26
CA SER A 278 -36.99 -32.07 -78.00
C SER A 278 -36.23 -32.75 -76.86
N GLU A 279 -35.53 -33.86 -77.11
CA GLU A 279 -34.64 -34.51 -76.13
C GLU A 279 -33.44 -33.61 -75.79
N ALA A 280 -32.87 -32.88 -76.75
CA ALA A 280 -31.81 -31.92 -76.51
C ALA A 280 -32.28 -30.68 -75.71
N LEU A 281 -33.49 -30.19 -75.99
CA LEU A 281 -34.11 -29.11 -75.21
C LEU A 281 -34.46 -29.57 -73.79
N GLY A 282 -35.00 -30.78 -73.63
CA GLY A 282 -35.26 -31.38 -72.32
C GLY A 282 -33.99 -31.49 -71.47
N LYS A 283 -32.89 -31.96 -72.06
CA LYS A 283 -31.58 -32.02 -71.38
C LYS A 283 -31.05 -30.65 -70.99
N ARG A 284 -31.23 -29.62 -71.83
CA ARG A 284 -30.83 -28.24 -71.48
C ARG A 284 -31.68 -27.67 -70.35
N MET A 285 -32.98 -27.95 -70.34
CA MET A 285 -33.87 -27.52 -69.27
C MET A 285 -33.50 -28.20 -67.95
N GLU A 286 -33.24 -29.51 -67.99
CA GLU A 286 -32.76 -30.27 -66.82
C GLU A 286 -31.41 -29.75 -66.31
N GLN A 287 -30.50 -29.36 -67.19
CA GLN A 287 -29.24 -28.71 -66.82
C GLN A 287 -29.45 -27.33 -66.18
N VAL A 288 -30.41 -26.54 -66.67
CA VAL A 288 -30.75 -25.23 -66.08
C VAL A 288 -31.37 -25.43 -64.70
N ASP A 289 -32.27 -26.40 -64.54
CA ASP A 289 -32.89 -26.72 -63.25
C ASP A 289 -31.85 -27.21 -62.23
N GLN A 290 -30.90 -28.05 -62.66
CA GLN A 290 -29.76 -28.47 -61.83
C GLN A 290 -28.86 -27.28 -61.43
N LEU A 291 -28.61 -26.33 -62.34
CA LEU A 291 -27.82 -25.14 -62.00
C LEU A 291 -28.58 -24.21 -61.04
N LEU A 292 -29.89 -24.07 -61.19
CA LEU A 292 -30.71 -23.29 -60.27
C LEU A 292 -30.80 -23.94 -58.89
N SER A 293 -30.95 -25.27 -58.81
CA SER A 293 -30.95 -25.99 -57.54
C SER A 293 -29.58 -25.89 -56.85
N GLN A 294 -28.48 -26.05 -57.59
CA GLN A 294 -27.13 -25.86 -57.06
C GLN A 294 -26.90 -24.42 -56.55
N ARG A 295 -27.38 -23.40 -57.26
CA ARG A 295 -27.31 -22.01 -56.79
C ARG A 295 -28.14 -21.78 -55.54
N ALA A 296 -29.33 -22.37 -55.45
CA ALA A 296 -30.18 -22.29 -54.25
C ALA A 296 -29.52 -23.00 -53.06
N GLU A 297 -28.93 -24.18 -53.25
CA GLU A 297 -28.19 -24.92 -52.23
C GLU A 297 -26.95 -24.13 -51.75
N MET A 298 -26.19 -23.53 -52.67
CA MET A 298 -25.04 -22.69 -52.33
C MET A 298 -25.46 -21.42 -51.57
N ALA A 299 -26.58 -20.79 -51.95
CA ALA A 299 -27.12 -19.65 -51.22
C ALA A 299 -27.58 -20.05 -49.80
N GLN A 300 -28.24 -21.20 -49.66
CA GLN A 300 -28.65 -21.72 -48.35
C GLN A 300 -27.45 -22.10 -47.48
N ALA A 301 -26.40 -22.69 -48.08
CA ALA A 301 -25.16 -23.00 -47.38
C ALA A 301 -24.46 -21.73 -46.88
N ARG A 302 -24.38 -20.67 -47.70
CA ARG A 302 -23.86 -19.36 -47.28
C ARG A 302 -24.66 -18.77 -46.12
N GLN A 303 -26.00 -18.82 -46.17
CA GLN A 303 -26.84 -18.32 -45.08
C GLN A 303 -26.58 -19.07 -43.76
N ARG A 304 -26.43 -20.40 -43.82
CA ARG A 304 -26.10 -21.22 -42.64
C ARG A 304 -24.72 -20.90 -42.07
N ILE A 305 -23.73 -20.62 -42.92
CA ILE A 305 -22.40 -20.19 -42.48
C ILE A 305 -22.49 -18.83 -41.78
N ILE A 306 -23.18 -17.85 -42.38
CA ILE A 306 -23.38 -16.52 -41.77
C ILE A 306 -24.10 -16.62 -40.43
N GLU A 307 -25.15 -17.45 -40.32
CA GLU A 307 -25.86 -17.66 -39.05
C GLU A 307 -24.97 -18.34 -38.00
N ALA A 308 -24.14 -19.32 -38.41
CA ALA A 308 -23.20 -19.98 -37.51
C ALA A 308 -22.10 -19.02 -37.05
N GLU A 309 -21.57 -18.19 -37.94
CA GLU A 309 -20.60 -17.14 -37.62
C GLU A 309 -21.19 -16.13 -36.63
N HIS A 310 -22.39 -15.62 -36.88
CA HIS A 310 -23.06 -14.72 -35.92
C HIS A 310 -23.33 -15.38 -34.56
N ARG A 311 -23.63 -16.68 -34.51
CA ARG A 311 -23.76 -17.42 -33.24
C ARG A 311 -22.42 -17.51 -32.50
N LEU A 312 -21.34 -17.79 -33.23
CA LEU A 312 -19.97 -17.83 -32.69
C LEU A 312 -19.48 -16.45 -32.24
N GLU A 313 -19.80 -15.38 -32.97
CA GLU A 313 -19.50 -14.01 -32.58
C GLU A 313 -20.24 -13.62 -31.30
N ARG A 314 -21.53 -13.95 -31.20
CA ARG A 314 -22.32 -13.71 -29.99
C ARG A 314 -21.81 -14.50 -28.79
N SER A 315 -21.40 -15.76 -28.97
CA SER A 315 -20.83 -16.56 -27.86
C SER A 315 -19.46 -16.04 -27.43
N LYS A 316 -18.59 -15.66 -28.39
CA LYS A 316 -17.30 -15.01 -28.11
C LYS A 316 -17.46 -13.67 -27.41
N ALA A 317 -18.44 -12.85 -27.80
CA ALA A 317 -18.73 -11.58 -27.16
C ALA A 317 -19.18 -11.76 -25.70
N LYS A 318 -20.04 -12.75 -25.42
CA LYS A 318 -20.45 -13.09 -24.04
C LYS A 318 -19.26 -13.52 -23.17
N GLY A 319 -18.37 -14.36 -23.71
CA GLY A 319 -17.17 -14.80 -23.00
C GLY A 319 -16.23 -13.64 -22.67
N ARG A 320 -16.00 -12.73 -23.63
CA ARG A 320 -15.17 -11.53 -23.40
C ARG A 320 -15.78 -10.58 -22.38
N ALA A 321 -17.08 -10.32 -22.45
CA ALA A 321 -17.76 -9.47 -21.48
C ALA A 321 -17.68 -10.07 -20.05
N ALA A 322 -17.93 -11.36 -19.90
CA ALA A 322 -17.80 -12.06 -18.63
C ALA A 322 -16.36 -11.98 -18.08
N MET A 323 -15.36 -12.20 -18.92
CA MET A 323 -13.96 -12.08 -18.55
C MET A 323 -13.61 -10.66 -18.08
N VAL A 324 -14.05 -9.62 -18.81
CA VAL A 324 -13.83 -8.21 -18.41
C VAL A 324 -14.50 -7.91 -17.07
N THR A 325 -15.73 -8.37 -16.85
CA THR A 325 -16.41 -8.17 -15.56
C THR A 325 -15.67 -8.87 -14.43
N LEU A 326 -15.20 -10.11 -14.63
CA LEU A 326 -14.46 -10.86 -13.63
C LEU A 326 -13.12 -10.20 -13.31
N CYS A 327 -12.37 -9.78 -14.33
CA CYS A 327 -11.13 -9.02 -14.15
C CYS A 327 -11.38 -7.70 -13.41
N SER A 328 -12.47 -6.99 -13.70
CA SER A 328 -12.81 -5.75 -12.99
C SER A 328 -13.11 -5.97 -11.51
N VAL A 329 -13.87 -7.02 -11.18
CA VAL A 329 -14.14 -7.41 -9.78
C VAL A 329 -12.85 -7.81 -9.07
N ALA A 330 -11.98 -8.57 -9.74
CA ALA A 330 -10.68 -8.97 -9.19
C ALA A 330 -9.79 -7.74 -8.90
N VAL A 331 -9.75 -6.75 -9.80
CA VAL A 331 -9.00 -5.50 -9.59
C VAL A 331 -9.57 -4.72 -8.41
N VAL A 332 -10.90 -4.59 -8.29
CA VAL A 332 -11.53 -3.91 -7.14
C VAL A 332 -11.24 -4.65 -5.83
N ALA A 333 -11.30 -5.99 -5.83
CA ALA A 333 -10.96 -6.80 -4.66
C ALA A 333 -9.49 -6.62 -4.25
N MET A 334 -8.55 -6.62 -5.21
CA MET A 334 -7.13 -6.36 -4.95
C MET A 334 -6.91 -4.94 -4.42
N LEU A 335 -7.56 -3.93 -5.01
CA LEU A 335 -7.50 -2.55 -4.51
C LEU A 335 -8.07 -2.43 -3.10
N GLY A 336 -9.14 -3.14 -2.78
CA GLY A 336 -9.70 -3.19 -1.42
C GLY A 336 -8.71 -3.80 -0.42
N ALA A 337 -8.11 -4.95 -0.75
CA ALA A 337 -7.11 -5.59 0.09
C ALA A 337 -5.85 -4.73 0.29
N LEU A 338 -5.33 -4.14 -0.79
CA LEU A 338 -4.17 -3.24 -0.73
C LEU A 338 -4.49 -1.96 0.06
N SER A 339 -5.67 -1.38 -0.14
CA SER A 339 -6.11 -0.18 0.61
C SER A 339 -6.23 -0.48 2.10
N TRP A 340 -6.69 -1.69 2.47
CA TRP A 340 -6.74 -2.12 3.86
C TRP A 340 -5.36 -2.24 4.50
N VAL A 341 -4.39 -2.84 3.79
CA VAL A 341 -3.01 -2.95 4.28
C VAL A 341 -2.35 -1.56 4.40
N LEU A 342 -2.50 -0.70 3.38
CA LEU A 342 -1.98 0.66 3.39
C LEU A 342 -2.61 1.52 4.50
N ALA A 343 -3.92 1.36 4.76
CA ALA A 343 -4.61 2.08 5.82
C ALA A 343 -4.04 1.73 7.21
N ARG A 344 -3.61 0.48 7.44
CA ARG A 344 -2.98 0.07 8.70
C ARG A 344 -1.64 0.75 8.95
N GLU A 345 -0.88 1.01 7.90
CA GLU A 345 0.42 1.68 7.99
C GLU A 345 0.27 3.20 8.16
N VAL A 346 -0.66 3.81 7.43
CA VAL A 346 -0.87 5.26 7.44
C VAL A 346 -1.63 5.72 8.70
N ALA A 347 -2.58 4.91 9.17
CA ALA A 347 -3.39 5.19 10.35
C ALA A 347 -3.37 3.98 11.30
N PRO A 348 -2.31 3.82 12.12
CA PRO A 348 -2.29 2.76 13.11
C PRO A 348 -3.47 2.92 14.08
N ALA A 349 -4.21 1.84 14.28
CA ALA A 349 -5.39 1.84 15.12
C ALA A 349 -5.03 2.23 16.56
N THR A 350 -5.93 2.97 17.19
CA THR A 350 -5.85 3.26 18.61
C THR A 350 -6.52 2.15 19.40
N TYR A 351 -5.80 1.64 20.38
CA TYR A 351 -6.25 0.60 21.28
C TYR A 351 -6.27 1.14 22.72
N VAL A 352 -7.14 0.57 23.54
CA VAL A 352 -7.14 0.82 24.98
C VAL A 352 -6.56 -0.39 25.68
N ALA A 353 -5.45 -0.17 26.38
CA ALA A 353 -4.90 -1.12 27.32
C ALA A 353 -5.51 -0.85 28.70
N GLU A 354 -5.88 -1.92 29.41
CA GLU A 354 -6.39 -1.85 30.78
C GLU A 354 -5.49 -2.66 31.72
N VAL A 355 -5.20 -2.10 32.89
CA VAL A 355 -4.51 -2.80 33.99
C VAL A 355 -5.21 -2.46 35.29
N THR A 356 -5.38 -3.45 36.16
CA THR A 356 -5.99 -3.24 37.48
C THR A 356 -4.91 -3.30 38.53
N LEU A 357 -4.86 -2.26 39.37
CA LEU A 357 -4.04 -2.17 40.58
C LEU A 357 -4.92 -2.45 41.78
N LYS A 358 -4.43 -3.27 42.71
CA LYS A 358 -5.16 -3.63 43.93
C LYS A 358 -4.32 -3.36 45.17
N ALA A 359 -4.96 -2.83 46.20
CA ALA A 359 -4.38 -2.71 47.52
C ALA A 359 -4.29 -4.09 48.19
N ASP A 360 -3.09 -4.44 48.65
CA ASP A 360 -2.80 -5.66 49.40
C ASP A 360 -2.27 -5.32 50.79
N GLY A 361 -3.00 -5.75 51.82
CA GLY A 361 -2.64 -5.57 53.22
C GLY A 361 -1.60 -6.57 53.75
N ARG A 362 -0.96 -7.38 52.88
CA ARG A 362 0.05 -8.39 53.27
C ARG A 362 -0.48 -9.39 54.31
N GLY A 363 -1.72 -9.85 54.12
CA GLY A 363 -2.37 -10.80 55.02
C GLY A 363 -3.23 -10.17 56.13
N ARG A 364 -3.38 -8.83 56.17
CA ARG A 364 -4.46 -8.15 56.90
C ARG A 364 -5.50 -7.59 55.94
N ASP A 365 -6.76 -7.55 56.35
CA ASP A 365 -7.78 -6.79 55.65
C ASP A 365 -7.58 -5.30 55.93
N LEU A 366 -7.57 -4.49 54.87
CA LEU A 366 -7.46 -3.04 54.95
C LEU A 366 -8.83 -2.44 55.25
N ASN A 367 -8.88 -1.45 56.14
CA ASN A 367 -10.12 -0.74 56.47
C ASN A 367 -10.53 0.19 55.31
N GLU A 368 -11.82 0.55 55.21
CA GLU A 368 -12.35 1.42 54.17
C GLU A 368 -11.62 2.78 54.10
N ALA A 369 -11.28 3.35 55.26
CA ALA A 369 -10.50 4.59 55.33
C ALA A 369 -9.08 4.43 54.76
N GLU A 370 -8.43 3.28 54.99
CA GLU A 370 -7.10 2.98 54.45
C GLU A 370 -7.18 2.75 52.93
N LEU A 371 -8.24 2.09 52.45
CA LEU A 371 -8.49 1.89 51.02
C LEU A 371 -8.75 3.22 50.29
N GLU A 372 -9.46 4.15 50.93
CA GLU A 372 -9.70 5.49 50.38
C GLU A 372 -8.42 6.33 50.35
N GLU A 373 -7.61 6.30 51.41
CA GLU A 373 -6.30 6.97 51.44
C GLU A 373 -5.36 6.38 50.38
N TRP A 374 -5.29 5.05 50.29
CA TRP A 374 -4.53 4.35 49.25
C TRP A 374 -4.95 4.81 47.87
N LYS A 375 -6.26 4.94 47.63
CA LYS A 375 -6.80 5.42 46.35
C LYS A 375 -6.39 6.86 46.07
N ARG A 376 -6.59 7.76 47.04
CA ARG A 376 -6.25 9.19 46.91
C ARG A 376 -4.77 9.37 46.58
N TYR A 377 -3.90 8.66 47.31
CA TYR A 377 -2.46 8.65 47.07
C TYR A 377 -2.11 8.25 45.64
N HIS A 378 -2.68 7.17 45.10
CA HIS A 378 -2.37 6.73 43.73
C HIS A 378 -2.89 7.69 42.66
N MET A 379 -4.03 8.36 42.90
CA MET A 379 -4.54 9.39 41.99
C MET A 379 -3.63 10.63 41.96
N GLU A 380 -3.14 11.06 43.13
CA GLU A 380 -2.18 12.17 43.24
C GLU A 380 -0.81 11.81 42.67
N LEU A 381 -0.37 10.55 42.86
CA LEU A 381 0.92 10.05 42.40
C LEU A 381 1.11 10.17 40.88
N LEU A 382 0.06 9.98 40.08
CA LEU A 382 0.15 10.12 38.62
C LEU A 382 0.52 11.56 38.19
N GLY A 383 0.21 12.56 39.02
CA GLY A 383 0.56 13.96 38.80
C GLY A 383 1.91 14.38 39.40
N ASP A 384 2.58 13.54 40.18
CA ASP A 384 3.81 13.90 40.89
C ASP A 384 5.02 13.96 39.93
N PRO A 385 5.73 15.10 39.84
CA PRO A 385 6.95 15.23 39.03
C PRO A 385 8.06 14.23 39.41
N MET A 386 8.19 13.88 40.69
CA MET A 386 9.21 12.92 41.15
C MET A 386 8.92 11.52 40.63
N PHE A 387 7.65 11.13 40.61
CA PHE A 387 7.22 9.89 40.00
C PHE A 387 7.46 9.90 38.48
N GLN A 388 7.16 11.00 37.80
CA GLN A 388 7.38 11.13 36.35
C GLN A 388 8.86 10.98 35.98
N GLU A 389 9.78 11.49 36.81
CA GLU A 389 11.23 11.30 36.65
C GLU A 389 11.62 9.82 36.78
N ALA A 390 11.21 9.17 37.87
CA ALA A 390 11.50 7.76 38.11
C ALA A 390 10.89 6.84 37.03
N ALA A 391 9.67 7.14 36.59
CA ALA A 391 9.01 6.41 35.51
C ALA A 391 9.74 6.60 34.17
N SER A 392 10.20 7.82 33.86
CA SER A 392 10.94 8.10 32.63
C SER A 392 12.27 7.34 32.56
N GLU A 393 13.00 7.25 33.67
CA GLU A 393 14.23 6.46 33.74
C GLU A 393 13.95 4.97 33.48
N ARG A 394 12.84 4.46 34.03
CA ARG A 394 12.43 3.07 33.79
C ARG A 394 12.01 2.82 32.34
N PHE A 395 11.28 3.74 31.72
CA PHE A 395 10.98 3.67 30.28
C PHE A 395 12.26 3.68 29.43
N ALA A 396 13.23 4.53 29.76
CA ALA A 396 14.52 4.57 29.08
C ALA A 396 15.27 3.23 29.19
N ARG A 397 15.33 2.63 30.40
CA ARG A 397 15.95 1.32 30.63
C ARG A 397 15.26 0.17 29.87
N GLN A 398 13.95 0.28 29.63
CA GLN A 398 13.18 -0.69 28.84
C GLN A 398 13.21 -0.42 27.33
N GLY A 399 14.00 0.55 26.87
CA GLY A 399 14.14 0.89 25.45
C GLY A 399 13.00 1.74 24.87
N MET A 400 12.09 2.25 25.72
CA MET A 400 11.00 3.15 25.33
C MET A 400 11.49 4.61 25.30
N LEU A 401 12.43 4.91 24.41
CA LEU A 401 13.13 6.20 24.35
C LEU A 401 12.19 7.41 24.18
N LYS A 402 11.04 7.25 23.51
CA LYS A 402 10.02 8.31 23.35
C LYS A 402 9.48 8.80 24.70
N LEU A 403 9.46 7.91 25.71
CA LEU A 403 8.99 8.17 27.07
C LEU A 403 10.15 8.25 28.07
N GLY A 404 11.39 8.36 27.57
CA GLY A 404 12.60 8.42 28.40
C GLY A 404 12.84 9.78 29.08
N THR A 405 11.94 10.76 28.90
CA THR A 405 12.03 12.08 29.53
C THR A 405 10.83 12.33 30.44
N PRO A 406 10.99 13.03 31.57
CA PRO A 406 9.89 13.30 32.51
C PRO A 406 8.73 14.05 31.84
N ALA A 407 9.04 15.00 30.96
CA ALA A 407 8.04 15.78 30.21
C ALA A 407 7.19 14.90 29.28
N ALA A 408 7.79 13.90 28.63
CA ALA A 408 7.05 12.97 27.78
C ALA A 408 6.11 12.06 28.59
N VAL A 409 6.54 11.61 29.78
CA VAL A 409 5.69 10.85 30.69
C VAL A 409 4.54 11.71 31.22
N SER A 410 4.81 12.96 31.61
CA SER A 410 3.79 13.92 32.03
C SER A 410 2.73 14.16 30.94
N GLY A 411 3.18 14.32 29.69
CA GLY A 411 2.30 14.45 28.52
C GLY A 411 1.47 13.19 28.26
N LEU A 412 2.07 12.01 28.40
CA LEU A 412 1.36 10.72 28.29
C LEU A 412 0.25 10.61 29.35
N MET A 413 0.58 10.92 30.61
CA MET A 413 -0.37 10.87 31.72
C MET A 413 -1.57 11.76 31.49
N THR A 414 -1.31 13.01 31.12
CA THR A 414 -2.36 14.04 30.97
C THR A 414 -3.26 13.77 29.76
N ALA A 415 -2.70 13.26 28.67
CA ALA A 415 -3.44 13.10 27.42
C ALA A 415 -4.13 11.74 27.26
N TRP A 416 -3.56 10.66 27.81
CA TRP A 416 -3.92 9.30 27.40
C TRP A 416 -4.19 8.33 28.53
N VAL A 417 -3.79 8.63 29.76
CA VAL A 417 -4.01 7.76 30.93
C VAL A 417 -5.25 8.23 31.68
N HIS A 418 -6.19 7.31 31.86
CA HIS A 418 -7.39 7.53 32.66
C HIS A 418 -7.37 6.54 33.82
N ALA A 419 -7.62 7.03 35.03
CA ALA A 419 -7.66 6.23 36.23
C ALA A 419 -9.09 6.19 36.77
N ASP A 420 -9.70 5.01 36.68
CA ASP A 420 -11.06 4.76 37.13
C ASP A 420 -11.05 3.90 38.40
N SER A 421 -11.95 4.20 39.34
CA SER A 421 -12.10 3.39 40.55
C SER A 421 -13.27 2.43 40.38
N MET A 422 -12.98 1.14 40.38
CA MET A 422 -13.98 0.08 40.20
C MET A 422 -14.61 -0.36 41.53
N ALA A 423 -13.78 -0.53 42.56
CA ALA A 423 -14.17 -0.96 43.90
C ALA A 423 -13.24 -0.33 44.94
N PRO A 424 -13.62 -0.31 46.24
CA PRO A 424 -12.70 0.08 47.30
C PRO A 424 -11.41 -0.75 47.24
N GLY A 425 -10.26 -0.07 47.16
CA GLY A 425 -8.95 -0.73 47.03
C GLY A 425 -8.57 -1.20 45.62
N GLU A 426 -9.36 -0.87 44.60
CA GLU A 426 -9.06 -1.21 43.21
C GLU A 426 -9.08 0.03 42.31
N ILE A 427 -7.98 0.26 41.59
CA ILE A 427 -7.85 1.29 40.55
C ILE A 427 -7.60 0.60 39.23
N ARG A 428 -8.40 0.93 38.23
CA ARG A 428 -8.17 0.56 36.85
C ARG A 428 -7.47 1.69 36.13
N LEU A 429 -6.31 1.42 35.56
CA LEU A 429 -5.62 2.34 34.68
C LEU A 429 -5.89 1.94 33.24
N ASN A 430 -6.45 2.86 32.48
CA ASN A 430 -6.74 2.73 31.06
C ASN A 430 -5.77 3.63 30.29
N LEU A 431 -5.01 3.06 29.37
CA LEU A 431 -4.11 3.80 28.48
C LEU A 431 -4.61 3.67 27.04
N THR A 432 -4.92 4.80 26.42
CA THR A 432 -5.22 4.85 24.98
C THR A 432 -3.94 5.12 24.20
N GLY A 433 -3.58 4.25 23.26
CA GLY A 433 -2.34 4.39 22.49
C GLY A 433 -2.45 3.80 21.09
N ARG A 434 -1.45 4.08 20.26
CA ARG A 434 -1.38 3.56 18.89
C ARG A 434 -0.68 2.21 18.88
N GLY A 435 -1.29 1.24 18.22
CA GLY A 435 -0.77 -0.13 18.12
C GLY A 435 -1.01 -0.94 19.40
N LYS A 436 -1.43 -2.19 19.22
CA LYS A 436 -1.81 -3.09 20.31
C LYS A 436 -0.65 -3.40 21.26
N ASP A 437 0.48 -3.85 20.71
CA ASP A 437 1.63 -4.26 21.52
C ASP A 437 2.39 -3.11 22.16
N GLU A 438 2.54 -1.97 21.46
CA GLU A 438 3.19 -0.78 22.03
C GLU A 438 2.38 -0.27 23.23
N THR A 439 1.07 -0.08 23.07
CA THR A 439 0.18 0.38 24.14
C THR A 439 0.17 -0.58 25.34
N ARG A 440 0.11 -1.91 25.10
CA ARG A 440 0.19 -2.91 26.17
C ARG A 440 1.48 -2.80 26.97
N ARG A 441 2.63 -2.77 26.28
CA ARG A 441 3.96 -2.70 26.91
C ARG A 441 4.15 -1.39 27.66
N THR A 442 3.67 -0.27 27.12
CA THR A 442 3.72 1.02 27.79
C THR A 442 2.90 0.99 29.08
N LEU A 443 1.71 0.40 29.08
CA LEU A 443 0.90 0.28 30.30
C LEU A 443 1.48 -0.72 31.31
N GLU A 444 2.04 -1.85 30.85
CA GLU A 444 2.78 -2.81 31.69
C GLU A 444 3.95 -2.13 32.39
N ALA A 445 4.77 -1.40 31.64
CA ALA A 445 5.89 -0.64 32.18
C ALA A 445 5.44 0.43 33.16
N LEU A 446 4.35 1.12 32.84
CA LEU A 446 3.82 2.17 33.66
C LEU A 446 3.26 1.64 34.99
N SER A 447 2.41 0.63 34.94
CA SER A 447 1.85 -0.01 36.14
C SER A 447 2.93 -0.62 37.02
N ALA A 448 3.96 -1.22 36.44
CA ALA A 448 5.12 -1.70 37.19
C ALA A 448 5.92 -0.56 37.84
N SER A 449 6.01 0.61 37.18
CA SER A 449 6.62 1.82 37.74
C SER A 449 5.80 2.37 38.91
N VAL A 450 4.47 2.47 38.74
CA VAL A 450 3.53 2.89 39.80
C VAL A 450 3.65 1.98 41.01
N ALA A 451 3.54 0.65 40.81
CA ALA A 451 3.63 -0.32 41.90
C ALA A 451 4.99 -0.25 42.60
N SER A 452 6.10 -0.16 41.85
CA SER A 452 7.44 -0.08 42.42
C SER A 452 7.65 1.20 43.23
N PHE A 453 7.22 2.36 42.72
CA PHE A 453 7.38 3.64 43.39
C PHE A 453 6.47 3.75 44.62
N ALA A 454 5.20 3.33 44.50
CA ALA A 454 4.24 3.31 45.59
C ALA A 454 4.69 2.38 46.73
N ASN A 455 5.25 1.20 46.40
CA ASN A 455 5.75 0.26 47.40
C ASN A 455 7.03 0.74 48.08
N ALA A 456 7.89 1.49 47.39
CA ALA A 456 9.07 2.12 48.00
C ALA A 456 8.67 3.22 49.01
N ALA A 457 7.59 3.95 48.74
CA ALA A 457 7.04 4.97 49.63
C ALA A 457 6.13 4.41 50.74
N GLN A 458 5.83 3.10 50.75
CA GLN A 458 4.85 2.46 51.63
C GLN A 458 5.08 2.76 53.11
N GLN A 459 6.34 2.75 53.58
CA GLN A 459 6.67 2.98 55.00
C GLN A 459 6.29 4.38 55.50
N ARG A 460 6.09 5.34 54.60
CA ARG A 460 5.76 6.74 54.94
C ARG A 460 4.26 7.02 54.88
N ARG A 461 3.46 6.09 54.37
CA ARG A 461 2.01 6.25 54.21
C ARG A 461 1.27 5.66 55.41
N ILE A 462 0.13 6.24 55.77
CA ILE A 462 -0.64 5.82 56.96
C ILE A 462 -1.42 4.53 56.68
N ASP A 463 -1.87 4.33 55.43
CA ASP A 463 -2.61 3.13 55.02
C ASP A 463 -1.76 1.84 55.09
N GLY A 464 -0.44 1.96 54.93
CA GLY A 464 0.49 0.83 54.98
C GLY A 464 0.22 -0.28 53.95
N GLY A 465 -0.68 -0.07 52.98
CA GLY A 465 -1.04 -1.05 51.96
C GLY A 465 0.03 -1.14 50.86
N SER A 466 0.35 -2.35 50.43
CA SER A 466 1.20 -2.56 49.25
C SER A 466 0.35 -2.62 47.98
N THR A 467 0.90 -2.20 46.86
CA THR A 467 0.21 -2.25 45.56
C THR A 467 0.64 -3.50 44.80
N VAL A 468 -0.35 -4.31 44.43
CA VAL A 468 -0.20 -5.53 43.63
C VAL A 468 -0.95 -5.36 42.30
N ILE A 469 -0.42 -5.97 41.24
CA ILE A 469 -1.03 -6.00 39.91
C ILE A 469 -1.69 -7.38 39.73
N PRO A 470 -2.97 -7.57 40.14
CA PRO A 470 -3.64 -8.86 40.04
C PRO A 470 -3.81 -9.35 38.59
N VAL A 471 -4.05 -8.41 37.66
CA VAL A 471 -4.24 -8.70 36.24
C VAL A 471 -3.22 -7.88 35.47
N PRO A 472 -2.32 -8.51 34.68
CA PRO A 472 -1.36 -7.77 33.86
C PRO A 472 -2.08 -6.92 32.81
N ALA A 473 -1.37 -5.97 32.21
CA ALA A 473 -2.00 -5.11 31.20
C ALA A 473 -2.49 -5.96 30.03
N HIS A 474 -3.77 -5.82 29.69
CA HIS A 474 -4.39 -6.49 28.57
C HIS A 474 -5.00 -5.45 27.64
N VAL A 475 -5.07 -5.77 26.36
CA VAL A 475 -5.62 -4.88 25.32
C VAL A 475 -6.75 -5.64 24.66
N ASP A 476 -7.92 -5.02 24.58
CA ASP A 476 -9.04 -5.59 23.85
C ASP A 476 -8.68 -5.73 22.35
N ASP A 477 -9.20 -6.78 21.71
CA ASP A 477 -8.95 -7.03 20.30
C ASP A 477 -9.64 -6.00 19.40
N SER A 478 -10.64 -5.31 19.93
CA SER A 478 -11.37 -4.26 19.22
C SER A 478 -10.62 -2.92 19.27
N PRO A 479 -10.28 -2.32 18.11
CA PRO A 479 -9.75 -0.96 18.09
C PRO A 479 -10.86 0.01 18.50
N VAL A 480 -10.51 1.01 19.29
CA VAL A 480 -11.49 2.01 19.80
C VAL A 480 -11.95 2.95 18.69
N ASP A 481 -11.08 3.18 17.70
CA ASP A 481 -11.36 4.09 16.60
C ASP A 481 -11.54 3.33 15.27
N ASN A 482 -12.58 3.73 14.53
CA ASN A 482 -12.90 3.24 13.20
C ASN A 482 -12.18 4.04 12.09
N THR A 483 -11.23 4.91 12.43
CA THR A 483 -10.42 5.68 11.45
C THR A 483 -9.82 4.81 10.36
N GLN A 484 -9.34 3.60 10.68
CA GLN A 484 -8.81 2.66 9.68
C GLN A 484 -9.80 2.34 8.57
N VAL A 485 -11.08 2.14 8.92
CA VAL A 485 -12.14 1.84 7.96
C VAL A 485 -12.37 3.04 7.04
N TYR A 486 -12.37 4.26 7.59
CA TYR A 486 -12.51 5.49 6.79
C TYR A 486 -11.32 5.70 5.85
N TYR A 487 -10.08 5.50 6.30
CA TYR A 487 -8.89 5.60 5.45
C TYR A 487 -8.87 4.51 4.37
N ALA A 488 -9.22 3.28 4.69
CA ALA A 488 -9.31 2.20 3.71
C ALA A 488 -10.39 2.48 2.65
N LEU A 489 -11.58 2.94 3.07
CA LEU A 489 -12.68 3.27 2.17
C LEU A 489 -12.33 4.44 1.25
N THR A 490 -11.70 5.49 1.79
CA THR A 490 -11.28 6.66 1.00
C THR A 490 -10.18 6.29 0.01
N MET A 491 -9.14 5.54 0.43
CA MET A 491 -8.10 5.05 -0.48
C MET A 491 -8.66 4.14 -1.58
N MET A 492 -9.56 3.22 -1.23
CA MET A 492 -10.23 2.35 -2.20
C MET A 492 -11.08 3.16 -3.18
N GLY A 493 -11.82 4.17 -2.69
CA GLY A 493 -12.63 5.05 -3.51
C GLY A 493 -11.79 5.84 -4.52
N VAL A 494 -10.69 6.45 -4.08
CA VAL A 494 -9.76 7.16 -4.96
C VAL A 494 -9.09 6.20 -5.96
N GLY A 495 -8.62 5.03 -5.50
CA GLY A 495 -8.01 4.02 -6.36
C GLY A 495 -8.96 3.50 -7.43
N THR A 496 -10.21 3.23 -7.07
CA THR A 496 -11.25 2.76 -8.02
C THR A 496 -11.61 3.86 -9.02
N ALA A 497 -11.70 5.12 -8.58
CA ALA A 497 -11.95 6.25 -9.48
C ALA A 497 -10.82 6.42 -10.50
N LEU A 498 -9.55 6.34 -10.07
CA LEU A 498 -8.39 6.41 -10.97
C LEU A 498 -8.35 5.24 -11.95
N ALA A 499 -8.59 4.01 -11.46
CA ALA A 499 -8.69 2.83 -12.31
C ALA A 499 -9.83 2.97 -13.35
N GLY A 500 -10.97 3.51 -12.94
CA GLY A 500 -12.10 3.81 -13.84
C GLY A 500 -11.75 4.84 -14.91
N ILE A 501 -11.02 5.90 -14.56
CA ILE A 501 -10.54 6.91 -15.53
C ILE A 501 -9.60 6.25 -16.54
N LEU A 502 -8.65 5.42 -16.09
CA LEU A 502 -7.72 4.70 -16.97
C LEU A 502 -8.45 3.69 -17.87
N ALA A 503 -9.42 2.95 -17.33
CA ALA A 503 -10.24 2.03 -18.12
C ALA A 503 -11.04 2.79 -19.19
N MET A 504 -11.60 3.96 -18.85
CA MET A 504 -12.33 4.79 -19.80
C MET A 504 -11.42 5.36 -20.91
N THR A 505 -10.17 5.75 -20.61
CA THR A 505 -9.23 6.24 -21.62
C THR A 505 -8.79 5.13 -22.57
N VAL A 506 -8.49 3.94 -22.05
CA VAL A 506 -8.18 2.75 -22.85
C VAL A 506 -9.38 2.35 -23.71
N TRP A 507 -10.59 2.35 -23.15
CA TRP A 507 -11.83 2.07 -23.89
C TRP A 507 -12.05 3.07 -25.04
N LYS A 508 -11.87 4.37 -24.79
CA LYS A 508 -11.97 5.40 -25.84
C LYS A 508 -10.98 5.16 -26.97
N ARG A 509 -9.74 4.76 -26.66
CA ARG A 509 -8.75 4.40 -27.69
C ARG A 509 -9.14 3.13 -28.46
N LEU A 510 -9.51 2.06 -27.77
CA LEU A 510 -9.88 0.80 -28.41
C LEU A 510 -11.14 0.93 -29.27
N SER A 511 -12.15 1.68 -28.80
CA SER A 511 -13.35 1.96 -29.59
C SER A 511 -13.05 2.80 -30.83
N SER A 512 -12.17 3.80 -30.72
CA SER A 512 -11.72 4.57 -31.89
C SER A 512 -10.93 3.74 -32.90
N VAL A 513 -10.09 2.79 -32.44
CA VAL A 513 -9.36 1.89 -33.34
C VAL A 513 -10.33 0.91 -34.00
N LYS A 514 -11.27 0.37 -33.23
CA LYS A 514 -12.31 -0.54 -33.75
C LYS A 514 -13.19 0.15 -34.80
N SER A 515 -13.62 1.38 -34.56
CA SER A 515 -14.44 2.12 -35.53
C SER A 515 -13.68 2.41 -36.83
N ARG A 516 -12.36 2.66 -36.76
CA ARG A 516 -11.51 2.79 -37.95
C ARG A 516 -11.41 1.46 -38.71
N PHE A 517 -11.19 0.36 -37.99
CA PHE A 517 -11.11 -0.96 -38.61
C PHE A 517 -12.42 -1.39 -39.27
N GLU A 518 -13.57 -1.14 -38.62
CA GLU A 518 -14.89 -1.41 -39.20
C GLU A 518 -15.18 -0.51 -40.42
N HIS A 519 -14.69 0.73 -40.41
CA HIS A 519 -14.80 1.60 -41.57
C HIS A 519 -13.91 1.13 -42.72
N ASP A 520 -12.66 0.77 -42.44
CA ASP A 520 -11.71 0.25 -43.44
C ASP A 520 -12.21 -1.07 -44.05
N SER A 521 -12.82 -1.95 -43.25
CA SER A 521 -13.39 -3.21 -43.75
C SER A 521 -14.63 -2.97 -44.62
N GLN A 522 -15.49 -2.01 -44.26
CA GLN A 522 -16.62 -1.60 -45.09
C GLN A 522 -16.14 -1.02 -46.43
N VAL A 523 -15.15 -0.11 -46.41
CA VAL A 523 -14.59 0.47 -47.65
C VAL A 523 -13.95 -0.62 -48.51
N ALA A 524 -13.20 -1.55 -47.94
CA ALA A 524 -12.62 -2.67 -48.67
C ALA A 524 -13.70 -3.55 -49.32
N SER A 525 -14.80 -3.84 -48.61
CA SER A 525 -15.91 -4.63 -49.16
C SER A 525 -16.61 -3.93 -50.33
N VAL A 526 -16.81 -2.60 -50.25
CA VAL A 526 -17.42 -1.81 -51.34
C VAL A 526 -16.49 -1.74 -52.55
N LEU A 527 -15.18 -1.60 -52.34
CA LEU A 527 -14.19 -1.60 -53.43
C LEU A 527 -14.11 -2.95 -54.13
N ASP A 528 -14.16 -4.06 -53.40
CA ASP A 528 -14.19 -5.40 -54.00
C ASP A 528 -15.49 -5.60 -54.80
N GLU A 529 -16.64 -5.18 -54.28
CA GLU A 529 -17.92 -5.27 -55.00
C GLU A 529 -17.91 -4.44 -56.30
N ALA A 530 -17.35 -3.24 -56.27
CA ALA A 530 -17.15 -2.41 -57.46
C ALA A 530 -16.22 -3.09 -58.49
N ARG A 531 -15.13 -3.72 -58.03
CA ARG A 531 -14.18 -4.43 -58.89
C ARG A 531 -14.82 -5.62 -59.60
N TRP A 532 -15.70 -6.37 -58.94
CA TRP A 532 -16.44 -7.47 -59.55
C TRP A 532 -17.54 -7.01 -60.52
N ALA A 533 -18.15 -5.85 -60.27
CA ALA A 533 -19.16 -5.29 -61.16
C ALA A 533 -18.57 -4.89 -62.54
N ASP A 534 -17.34 -4.37 -62.57
CA ASP A 534 -16.66 -4.02 -63.82
C ASP A 534 -16.27 -5.25 -64.65
N VAL A 535 -15.85 -6.34 -64.00
CA VAL A 535 -15.52 -7.62 -64.69
C VAL A 535 -16.74 -8.22 -65.39
N ASN A 536 -17.95 -8.02 -64.86
CA ASN A 536 -19.18 -8.53 -65.46
C ASN A 536 -19.73 -7.63 -66.60
N ARG A 537 -19.17 -6.43 -66.82
CA ARG A 537 -19.59 -5.51 -67.90
C ARG A 537 -18.71 -5.57 -69.14
N GLY A 538 -17.54 -6.21 -69.08
CA GLY A 538 -16.69 -6.53 -70.24
C GLY A 538 -17.02 -7.91 -70.77
#